data_AF-A0A952HL04-F1
#
_entry.id   AF-A0A952HL04-F1
#
_cell.length_a   1.000
_cell.length_b   1.000
_cell.length_c   1.000
_cell.angle_alpha   90.00
_cell.angle_beta   90.00
_cell.angle_gamma   90.00
#
_symmetry.space_group_name_H-M   'P 1'
#
loop_
_entity.id
_entity.type
_entity.pdbx_description
1 polymer ?
#
loop_
_entity_poly.entity_id
_entity_poly.type
_entity_poly.pdbx_seq_one_letter_code
_entity_poly.pdbx_strand_id
1 'polypeptide(L)'
;MRAQPMRGHRRSLEVILRADPRADSPLESVSRVSMRAAGLPEPELQVPFHDGAGLIGYADFAWPAHSVVGEADGDAKYLDTSLRGGRTAERVVLDEKIREDRLRALGLRVVRWRWVTARDPRALSALLTAAGLPVDRSAEWRFRRPL
;
A
#
# COMPACT_ATOMS: atom_id res chain seq x y z
N MET A 1 32.65 24.88 5.36
CA MET A 1 32.01 24.18 4.23
C MET A 1 30.57 23.86 4.64
N ARG A 2 29.57 24.63 4.17
CA ARG A 2 28.15 24.46 4.54
C ARG A 2 27.47 23.53 3.53
N ALA A 3 27.00 22.38 3.98
CA ALA A 3 26.17 21.48 3.17
C ALA A 3 24.79 22.11 2.96
N GLN A 4 24.38 22.27 1.70
CA GLN A 4 23.03 22.70 1.33
C GLN A 4 22.03 21.54 1.51
N PRO A 5 20.83 21.77 2.08
CA PRO A 5 19.78 20.76 2.10
C PRO A 5 19.19 20.57 0.70
N MET A 6 19.15 19.32 0.23
CA MET A 6 18.63 18.95 -1.08
C MET A 6 17.13 19.25 -1.20
N ARG A 7 16.77 20.07 -2.19
CA ARG A 7 15.41 20.56 -2.47
C ARG A 7 14.48 19.54 -3.17
N GLY A 8 14.74 18.24 -3.03
CA GLY A 8 14.00 17.16 -3.72
C GLY A 8 12.83 16.54 -2.95
N HIS A 9 12.73 16.76 -1.64
CA HIS A 9 11.78 16.04 -0.78
C HIS A 9 10.35 16.59 -0.82
N ARG A 10 10.17 17.90 -1.11
CA ARG A 10 8.85 18.54 -1.12
C ARG A 10 8.07 18.35 -2.41
N ARG A 11 8.74 18.40 -3.58
CA ARG A 11 8.10 18.20 -4.89
C ARG A 11 7.65 16.76 -5.12
N SER A 12 8.34 15.79 -4.52
CA SER A 12 8.01 14.37 -4.65
C SER A 12 6.72 13.99 -3.91
N LEU A 13 6.41 14.67 -2.80
CA LEU A 13 5.13 14.51 -2.09
C LEU A 13 3.97 15.08 -2.89
N GLU A 14 4.18 16.21 -3.58
CA GLU A 14 3.15 16.92 -4.35
C GLU A 14 2.64 16.12 -5.57
N VAL A 15 3.48 15.24 -6.14
CA VAL A 15 3.13 14.41 -7.32
C VAL A 15 2.33 13.15 -6.96
N ILE A 16 2.45 12.62 -5.73
CA ILE A 16 1.65 11.49 -5.21
C ILE A 16 0.15 11.85 -5.16
N LEU A 17 -0.19 13.15 -5.24
CA LEU A 17 -1.46 13.69 -4.76
C LEU A 17 -2.38 14.18 -5.89
N ARG A 18 -1.97 14.03 -7.15
CA ARG A 18 -2.90 14.02 -8.29
C ARG A 18 -3.45 12.61 -8.43
N ALA A 19 -4.49 12.34 -7.63
CA ALA A 19 -5.15 11.05 -7.50
C ALA A 19 -5.85 10.61 -8.81
N ASP A 20 -5.09 10.05 -9.75
CA ASP A 20 -5.58 8.83 -10.38
C ASP A 20 -5.39 7.74 -9.31
N PRO A 21 -6.46 7.11 -8.79
CA PRO A 21 -6.29 6.02 -7.84
C PRO A 21 -5.41 4.91 -8.40
N ARG A 22 -5.23 4.83 -9.73
CA ARG A 22 -4.38 3.85 -10.40
C ARG A 22 -2.89 4.24 -10.45
N ALA A 23 -2.52 5.43 -9.97
CA ALA A 23 -1.13 5.91 -10.05
C ALA A 23 -0.28 5.35 -8.90
N ASP A 24 0.77 4.60 -9.26
CA ASP A 24 1.71 3.97 -8.34
C ASP A 24 2.53 5.00 -7.54
N SER A 25 2.50 4.89 -6.20
CA SER A 25 3.28 5.75 -5.30
C SER A 25 4.68 5.17 -4.99
N PRO A 26 5.64 5.98 -4.51
CA PRO A 26 6.94 5.47 -4.03
C PRO A 26 6.80 4.42 -2.91
N LEU A 27 5.77 4.54 -2.06
CA LEU A 27 5.51 3.57 -1.00
C LEU A 27 5.04 2.24 -1.58
N GLU A 28 4.18 2.27 -2.60
CA GLU A 28 3.75 1.05 -3.30
C GLU A 28 4.94 0.36 -4.00
N SER A 29 5.76 1.14 -4.71
CA SER A 29 6.98 0.66 -5.36
C SER A 29 7.94 -0.03 -4.41
N VAL A 30 8.25 0.59 -3.26
CA VAL A 30 9.11 -0.01 -2.23
C VAL A 30 8.46 -1.27 -1.64
N SER A 31 7.13 -1.27 -1.44
CA SER A 31 6.41 -2.42 -0.92
C SER A 31 6.57 -3.64 -1.84
N ARG A 32 6.45 -3.48 -3.17
CA ARG A 32 6.64 -4.57 -4.14
C ARG A 32 8.06 -5.14 -4.12
N VAL A 33 9.07 -4.28 -4.04
CA VAL A 33 10.47 -4.74 -3.94
C VAL A 33 10.67 -5.59 -2.68
N SER A 34 10.13 -5.14 -1.55
CA SER A 34 10.19 -5.89 -0.28
C SER A 34 9.40 -7.19 -0.32
N MET A 35 8.20 -7.20 -0.93
CA MET A 35 7.40 -8.43 -1.11
C MET A 35 8.16 -9.48 -1.92
N ARG A 36 8.73 -9.07 -3.06
CA ARG A 36 9.56 -9.95 -3.90
C ARG A 36 10.78 -10.46 -3.17
N ALA A 37 11.50 -9.58 -2.46
CA ALA A 37 12.66 -9.97 -1.66
C ALA A 37 12.32 -10.96 -0.53
N ALA A 38 11.06 -10.95 -0.06
CA ALA A 38 10.59 -11.85 0.98
C ALA A 38 9.93 -13.14 0.47
N GLY A 39 9.84 -13.35 -0.85
CA GLY A 39 9.18 -14.53 -1.42
C GLY A 39 7.66 -14.54 -1.22
N LEU A 40 7.02 -13.37 -1.08
CA LEU A 40 5.57 -13.25 -1.07
C LEU A 40 5.00 -13.41 -2.49
N PRO A 41 3.76 -13.92 -2.65
CA PRO A 41 3.08 -13.95 -3.93
C PRO A 41 2.99 -12.54 -4.54
N GLU A 42 3.12 -12.44 -5.86
CA GLU A 42 2.95 -11.16 -6.55
C GLU A 42 1.49 -10.68 -6.41
N PRO A 43 1.25 -9.44 -5.93
CA PRO A 43 -0.09 -8.89 -5.85
C PRO A 43 -0.62 -8.43 -7.21
N GLU A 44 -1.93 -8.45 -7.36
CA GLU A 44 -2.64 -7.63 -8.34
C GLU A 44 -2.72 -6.18 -7.81
N LEU A 45 -2.44 -5.20 -8.66
CA LEU A 45 -2.39 -3.80 -8.26
C LEU A 45 -3.67 -3.07 -8.65
N GLN A 46 -4.12 -2.15 -7.80
CA GLN A 46 -5.21 -1.22 -8.11
C GLN A 46 -6.48 -1.95 -8.55
N VAL A 47 -6.83 -3.03 -7.84
CA VAL A 47 -7.98 -3.88 -8.14
C VAL A 47 -9.26 -3.23 -7.61
N PRO A 48 -10.30 -3.02 -8.45
CA PRO A 48 -11.57 -2.48 -8.00
C PRO A 48 -12.41 -3.52 -7.26
N PHE A 49 -12.95 -3.15 -6.10
CA PHE A 49 -13.90 -3.95 -5.32
C PHE A 49 -15.29 -3.32 -5.33
N HIS A 50 -16.32 -4.16 -5.40
CA HIS A 50 -17.73 -3.75 -5.47
C HIS A 50 -18.58 -4.56 -4.48
N ASP A 51 -19.66 -3.96 -3.99
CA ASP A 51 -20.75 -4.64 -3.29
C ASP A 51 -22.11 -4.22 -3.88
N GLY A 52 -23.21 -4.58 -3.20
CA GLY A 52 -24.57 -4.20 -3.62
C GLY A 52 -24.84 -2.69 -3.64
N ALA A 53 -24.01 -1.86 -3.00
CA ALA A 53 -24.09 -0.41 -3.04
C ALA A 53 -23.17 0.22 -4.12
N GLY A 54 -22.47 -0.61 -4.91
CA GLY A 54 -21.60 -0.17 -6.01
C GLY A 54 -20.11 -0.27 -5.66
N LEU A 55 -19.30 0.58 -6.29
CA LEU A 55 -17.85 0.60 -6.09
C LEU A 55 -17.51 0.92 -4.62
N ILE A 56 -16.67 0.09 -4.01
CA ILE A 56 -16.09 0.31 -2.69
C ILE A 56 -14.82 1.16 -2.82
N GLY A 57 -13.96 0.79 -3.77
CA GLY A 57 -12.70 1.46 -4.06
C GLY A 57 -11.72 0.55 -4.79
N TYR A 58 -10.51 1.06 -5.00
CA TYR A 58 -9.37 0.31 -5.52
C TYR A 58 -8.44 0.00 -4.35
N ALA A 59 -7.98 -1.25 -4.24
CA ALA A 59 -6.96 -1.61 -3.26
C ALA A 59 -5.58 -1.49 -3.90
N ASP A 60 -4.60 -0.96 -3.16
CA ASP A 60 -3.22 -0.84 -3.67
C ASP A 60 -2.65 -2.21 -4.08
N PHE A 61 -2.94 -3.22 -3.25
CA PHE A 61 -2.52 -4.61 -3.44
C PHE A 61 -3.67 -5.58 -3.17
N ALA A 62 -3.84 -6.57 -4.03
CA ALA A 62 -4.81 -7.64 -3.83
C ALA A 62 -4.19 -9.01 -4.09
N TRP A 63 -4.58 -9.97 -3.27
CA TRP A 63 -4.31 -11.39 -3.47
C TRP A 63 -5.64 -12.15 -3.43
N PRO A 64 -6.39 -12.18 -4.55
CA PRO A 64 -7.74 -12.74 -4.58
C PRO A 64 -7.79 -14.20 -4.12
N ALA A 65 -6.79 -15.00 -4.51
CA ALA A 65 -6.65 -16.40 -4.11
C ALA A 65 -6.54 -16.61 -2.58
N HIS A 66 -6.19 -15.57 -1.84
CA HIS A 66 -5.99 -15.61 -0.39
C HIS A 66 -6.99 -14.75 0.39
N SER A 67 -7.91 -14.06 -0.30
CA SER A 67 -8.84 -13.09 0.31
C SER A 67 -8.12 -12.04 1.15
N VAL A 68 -6.98 -11.56 0.67
CA VAL A 68 -6.18 -10.50 1.33
C VAL A 68 -6.13 -9.28 0.43
N VAL A 69 -6.31 -8.10 1.02
CA VAL A 69 -6.02 -6.82 0.39
C VAL A 69 -5.06 -6.02 1.26
N GLY A 70 -4.13 -5.33 0.62
CA GLY A 70 -3.07 -4.56 1.23
C GLY A 70 -3.15 -3.09 0.84
N GLU A 71 -2.99 -2.20 1.82
CA GLU A 71 -2.99 -0.74 1.62
C GLU A 71 -1.68 -0.15 2.11
N ALA A 72 -0.99 0.55 1.22
CA ALA A 72 0.26 1.25 1.48
C ALA A 72 -0.06 2.68 1.95
N ASP A 73 -0.18 2.85 3.26
CA ASP A 73 -0.55 4.13 3.86
C ASP A 73 0.66 5.04 4.10
N GLY A 74 0.72 6.13 3.34
CA GLY A 74 1.53 7.29 3.69
C GLY A 74 0.86 8.15 4.76
N ASP A 75 1.64 8.66 5.73
CA ASP A 75 1.14 9.56 6.78
C ASP A 75 0.64 10.92 6.23
N ALA A 76 0.99 11.26 4.99
CA ALA A 76 0.69 12.55 4.36
C ALA A 76 -0.81 12.84 4.23
N LYS A 77 -1.66 11.83 3.99
CA LYS A 77 -3.11 12.00 3.78
C LYS A 77 -3.85 12.52 5.01
N TYR A 78 -3.28 12.36 6.20
CA TYR A 78 -3.88 12.83 7.45
C TYR A 78 -3.45 14.24 7.83
N LEU A 79 -2.23 14.62 7.48
CA LEU A 79 -1.60 15.85 7.94
C LEU A 79 -1.83 17.03 6.99
N ASP A 80 -2.14 16.76 5.72
CA ASP A 80 -2.28 17.80 4.71
C ASP A 80 -3.76 18.12 4.44
N THR A 81 -4.16 19.34 4.82
CA THR A 81 -5.52 19.85 4.62
C THR A 81 -5.87 20.05 3.14
N SER A 82 -4.88 20.27 2.27
CA SER A 82 -5.10 20.40 0.82
C SER A 82 -5.60 19.08 0.20
N LEU A 83 -5.30 17.95 0.84
CA LEU A 83 -5.66 16.61 0.36
C LEU A 83 -7.04 16.16 0.79
N ARG A 84 -7.67 16.88 1.72
CA ARG A 84 -9.01 16.54 2.19
C ARG A 84 -10.10 16.97 1.21
N GLY A 85 -9.76 17.79 0.20
CA GLY A 85 -10.72 18.27 -0.80
C GLY A 85 -11.87 19.05 -0.15
N GLY A 86 -11.56 19.87 0.86
CA GLY A 86 -12.56 20.61 1.64
C GLY A 86 -13.27 19.80 2.74
N ARG A 87 -13.01 18.49 2.86
CA ARG A 87 -13.56 17.65 3.95
C ARG A 87 -12.80 17.89 5.26
N THR A 88 -13.47 17.67 6.38
CA THR A 88 -12.83 17.66 7.69
C THR A 88 -12.00 16.39 7.90
N ALA A 89 -11.07 16.39 8.85
CA ALA A 89 -10.27 15.19 9.17
C ALA A 89 -11.17 14.03 9.58
N GLU A 90 -12.18 14.33 10.39
CA GLU A 90 -13.13 13.38 10.96
C GLU A 90 -13.91 12.68 9.84
N ARG A 91 -14.33 13.44 8.82
CA ARG A 91 -15.05 12.85 7.69
C ARG A 91 -14.19 11.91 6.87
N VAL A 92 -12.92 12.25 6.65
CA VAL A 92 -11.96 11.37 5.94
C VAL A 92 -11.75 10.07 6.71
N VAL A 93 -11.60 10.14 8.04
CA VAL A 93 -11.46 8.93 8.88
C VAL A 93 -12.74 8.08 8.85
N LEU A 94 -13.92 8.70 8.92
CA LEU A 94 -15.19 7.98 8.86
C LEU A 94 -15.41 7.31 7.50
N ASP A 95 -15.16 8.01 6.39
CA ASP A 95 -15.30 7.45 5.05
C ASP A 95 -14.33 6.26 4.84
N GLU A 96 -13.10 6.37 5.35
CA GLU A 96 -12.12 5.28 5.27
C GLU A 96 -12.52 4.06 6.12
N LYS A 97 -13.09 4.30 7.30
CA LYS A 97 -13.64 3.22 8.14
C LYS A 97 -14.79 2.50 7.44
N ILE A 98 -15.74 3.24 6.86
CA ILE A 98 -16.87 2.67 6.13
C ILE A 98 -16.37 1.83 4.94
N ARG A 99 -15.37 2.33 4.20
CA ARG A 99 -14.75 1.61 3.09
C ARG A 99 -14.15 0.29 3.56
N GLU A 100 -13.39 0.31 4.65
CA GLU A 100 -12.78 -0.89 5.21
C GLU A 100 -13.83 -1.89 5.69
N ASP A 101 -14.89 -1.44 6.37
CA ASP A 101 -15.99 -2.30 6.82
C ASP A 101 -16.68 -2.99 5.62
N ARG A 102 -16.87 -2.27 4.50
CA ARG A 102 -17.42 -2.85 3.26
C ARG A 102 -16.50 -3.89 2.64
N LEU A 103 -15.18 -3.65 2.60
CA LEU A 103 -14.21 -4.65 2.15
C LEU A 103 -14.24 -5.91 3.04
N ARG A 104 -14.28 -5.73 4.37
CA ARG A 104 -14.38 -6.84 5.32
C ARG A 104 -15.67 -7.64 5.16
N ALA A 105 -16.78 -6.98 4.83
CA ALA A 105 -18.06 -7.64 4.54
C ALA A 105 -18.00 -8.55 3.29
N LEU A 106 -17.06 -8.33 2.38
CA LEU A 106 -16.77 -9.25 1.26
C LEU A 106 -15.96 -10.49 1.68
N GLY A 107 -15.63 -10.64 2.97
CA GLY A 107 -14.76 -11.71 3.47
C GLY A 107 -13.26 -11.43 3.31
N LEU A 108 -12.90 -10.20 2.94
CA LEU A 108 -11.50 -9.82 2.74
C LEU A 108 -10.82 -9.47 4.06
N ARG A 109 -9.57 -9.91 4.21
CA ARG A 109 -8.65 -9.42 5.24
C ARG A 109 -7.94 -8.18 4.73
N VAL A 110 -8.23 -7.04 5.35
CA VAL A 110 -7.57 -5.76 5.05
C VAL A 110 -6.33 -5.60 5.93
N VAL A 111 -5.18 -5.40 5.30
CA VAL A 111 -3.89 -5.19 5.94
C VAL A 111 -3.33 -3.85 5.52
N ARG A 112 -2.85 -3.05 6.47
CA ARG A 112 -2.28 -1.72 6.19
C ARG A 112 -0.88 -1.63 6.74
N TRP A 113 -0.01 -0.94 6.03
CA TRP A 113 1.34 -0.70 6.51
C TRP A 113 1.87 0.67 6.10
N ARG A 114 2.85 1.16 6.86
CA ARG A 114 3.51 2.44 6.64
C ARG A 114 4.89 2.25 6.03
N TRP A 115 5.53 3.35 5.67
CA TRP A 115 6.89 3.40 5.12
C TRP A 115 7.91 2.55 5.89
N VAL A 116 7.87 2.58 7.22
CA VAL A 116 8.80 1.82 8.07
C VAL A 116 8.69 0.31 7.84
N THR A 117 7.47 -0.20 7.66
CA THR A 117 7.22 -1.61 7.38
C THR A 117 7.48 -1.93 5.90
N ALA A 118 7.05 -1.06 4.98
CA ALA A 118 7.23 -1.25 3.54
C ALA A 118 8.70 -1.48 3.15
N ARG A 119 9.63 -0.76 3.80
CA ARG A 119 11.08 -0.86 3.50
C ARG A 119 11.79 -2.04 4.19
N ASP A 120 11.10 -2.80 5.03
CA ASP A 120 11.64 -3.95 5.74
C ASP A 120 10.96 -5.23 5.24
N PRO A 121 11.63 -6.01 4.36
CA PRO A 121 11.08 -7.26 3.82
C PRO A 121 10.63 -8.25 4.89
N ARG A 122 11.35 -8.32 6.03
CA ARG A 122 11.00 -9.27 7.10
C ARG A 122 9.75 -8.82 7.84
N ALA A 123 9.65 -7.53 8.17
CA ALA A 123 8.48 -6.98 8.85
C ALA A 123 7.23 -7.05 7.97
N LEU A 124 7.35 -6.71 6.68
CA LEU A 124 6.25 -6.79 5.73
C LEU A 124 5.80 -8.24 5.50
N SER A 125 6.75 -9.18 5.38
CA SER A 125 6.47 -10.61 5.27
C SER A 125 5.73 -11.15 6.48
N ALA A 126 6.20 -10.84 7.70
CA ALA A 126 5.56 -11.28 8.92
C ALA A 126 4.11 -10.78 9.01
N LEU A 127 3.89 -9.50 8.67
CA LEU A 127 2.57 -8.88 8.66
C LEU A 127 1.61 -9.56 7.67
N LEU A 128 2.05 -9.76 6.42
CA LEU A 128 1.21 -10.35 5.37
C LEU A 128 1.01 -11.86 5.56
N THR A 129 1.99 -12.55 6.14
CA THR A 129 1.86 -13.98 6.49
C THR A 129 0.87 -14.17 7.63
N ALA A 130 0.88 -13.29 8.64
CA ALA A 130 -0.14 -13.30 9.70
C ALA A 130 -1.55 -13.05 9.15
N ALA A 131 -1.67 -12.36 8.02
CA ALA A 131 -2.92 -12.19 7.28
C ALA A 131 -3.26 -13.36 6.35
N GLY A 132 -2.47 -14.43 6.32
CA GLY A 132 -2.76 -15.65 5.58
C GLY A 132 -2.12 -15.76 4.20
N LEU A 133 -1.16 -14.90 3.85
CA LEU A 133 -0.34 -15.13 2.66
C LEU A 133 0.72 -16.22 2.92
N PRO A 134 0.94 -17.14 1.97
CA PRO A 134 2.08 -18.03 2.04
C PRO A 134 3.38 -17.27 1.78
N VAL A 135 4.50 -17.83 2.23
CA VAL A 135 5.83 -17.39 1.81
C VAL A 135 6.48 -18.55 1.08
N ASP A 136 6.80 -18.34 -0.19
CA ASP A 136 7.61 -19.29 -0.94
C ASP A 136 9.09 -19.01 -0.69
N ARG A 137 9.68 -19.77 0.23
CA ARG A 137 11.12 -19.72 0.52
C ARG A 137 11.97 -20.48 -0.49
N SER A 138 11.36 -21.23 -1.42
CA SER A 138 12.07 -21.89 -2.51
C SER A 138 12.36 -20.93 -3.67
N ALA A 139 11.66 -19.80 -3.72
CA ALA A 139 12.01 -18.63 -4.52
C ALA A 139 13.21 -17.85 -3.94
N GLU A 140 14.26 -18.55 -3.49
CA GLU A 140 15.61 -17.98 -3.44
C GLU A 140 16.03 -17.65 -4.89
N TRP A 141 15.49 -16.55 -5.42
CA TRP A 141 15.83 -16.10 -6.74
C TRP A 141 17.30 -15.69 -6.76
N ARG A 142 18.03 -16.45 -7.57
CA ARG A 142 19.45 -16.36 -7.84
C ARG A 142 19.80 -14.97 -8.34
N PHE A 143 20.44 -14.14 -7.51
CA PHE A 143 21.43 -13.21 -8.02
C PHE A 143 22.60 -14.03 -8.60
N ARG A 144 22.43 -14.58 -9.82
CA ARG A 144 23.60 -14.82 -10.67
C ARG A 144 24.14 -13.43 -10.99
N ARG A 145 25.22 -13.05 -10.30
CA ARG A 145 26.10 -11.98 -10.77
C ARG A 145 26.42 -12.26 -12.24
N PRO A 146 26.35 -11.26 -13.14
CA PRO A 146 27.07 -11.38 -14.40
C PRO A 146 28.56 -11.48 -14.04
N LEU A 147 29.23 -12.45 -14.68
CA LEU A 147 30.69 -12.59 -14.66
C LEU A 147 31.33 -11.35 -15.27
#